data_AF-A0A7J4I0I5-F1
#
_entry.id   AF-A0A7J4I0I5-F1
#
_cell.length_a   1.000
_cell.length_b   1.000
_cell.length_c   1.000
_cell.angle_alpha   90.00
_cell.angle_beta   90.00
_cell.angle_gamma   90.00
#
_symmetry.space_group_name_H-M   'P 1'
#
loop_
_entity.id
_entity.type
_entity.pdbx_description
1 polymer ?
#
loop_
_entity_poly.entity_id
_entity_poly.type
_entity_poly.pdbx_seq_one_letter_code
_entity_poly.pdbx_strand_id
1 'polypeptide(L)'
;MEITQRRIGNQDYYYLKHSFRKGPQVITKEKYLGKDIPQNIELVKLHFLEEINDQHLFQLFEKIQSGFKKEWKAYPASIKEKIKHQLAIDFTYHTNA
;
A
#
# COMPACT_ATOMS: atom_id res chain seq x y z
N MET A 1 1.07 -10.05 -1.14
CA MET A 1 1.36 -10.77 0.12
C MET A 1 0.94 -12.21 -0.06
N GLU A 2 1.67 -13.15 0.52
CA GLU A 2 1.42 -14.58 0.36
C GLU A 2 1.30 -15.27 1.71
N ILE A 3 0.45 -16.29 1.81
CA ILE A 3 0.38 -17.16 2.99
C ILE A 3 1.33 -18.33 2.73
N THR A 4 2.25 -18.57 3.66
CA THR A 4 3.20 -19.68 3.62
C THR A 4 2.93 -20.62 4.78
N GLN A 5 3.10 -21.92 4.53
CA GLN A 5 2.97 -22.97 5.53
C GLN A 5 4.37 -23.48 5.90
N ARG A 6 4.60 -23.69 7.19
CA ARG A 6 5.80 -24.33 7.73
C ARG A 6 5.41 -25.45 8.66
N ARG A 7 6.01 -26.62 8.46
CA ARG A 7 5.83 -27.76 9.36
C ARG A 7 6.94 -27.75 10.41
N ILE A 8 6.57 -27.78 11.68
CA ILE A 8 7.51 -27.91 12.81
C ILE A 8 7.08 -29.15 13.61
N GLY A 9 7.89 -30.20 13.54
CA GLY A 9 7.52 -31.53 14.04
C GLY A 9 6.32 -32.11 13.28
N ASN A 10 5.23 -32.39 14.00
CA ASN A 10 3.98 -32.93 13.45
C ASN A 10 2.87 -31.89 13.28
N GLN A 11 3.17 -30.61 13.45
CA GLN A 11 2.19 -29.53 13.37
C GLN A 11 2.54 -28.57 12.23
N ASP A 12 1.51 -28.14 11.50
CA ASP A 12 1.58 -27.09 10.50
C ASP A 12 1.30 -25.71 11.11
N TYR A 13 2.00 -24.71 10.60
CA TYR A 13 1.95 -23.32 11.04
C TYR A 13 1.90 -22.39 9.83
N TYR A 14 1.05 -21.37 9.90
CA TYR A 14 0.83 -20.43 8.82
C TYR A 14 1.47 -19.07 9.11
N TYR A 15 2.01 -18.45 8.06
CA TYR A 15 2.65 -17.15 8.11
C TYR A 15 2.21 -16.30 6.93
N LEU A 16 1.93 -15.02 7.17
CA LEU A 16 1.75 -14.03 6.13
C LEU A 16 3.11 -13.41 5.80
N LYS A 17 3.57 -13.60 4.58
CA LYS A 17 4.86 -13.14 4.10
C LYS A 17 4.69 -12.00 3.09
N HIS A 18 5.55 -11.00 3.21
CA HIS A 18 5.64 -9.91 2.26
C HIS A 18 7.09 -9.46 2.07
N SER A 19 7.50 -9.41 0.81
CA SER A 19 8.79 -8.87 0.40
C SER A 19 8.60 -7.53 -0.31
N PHE A 20 9.39 -6.53 0.09
CA PHE A 20 9.38 -5.19 -0.49
C PHE A 20 10.81 -4.65 -0.60
N ARG A 21 11.04 -3.69 -1.49
CA ARG A 21 12.34 -3.03 -1.61
C ARG A 21 12.42 -1.81 -0.70
N LYS A 22 13.52 -1.68 0.04
CA LYS A 22 13.90 -0.47 0.76
C LYS A 22 15.27 -0.04 0.22
N GLY A 23 15.24 0.88 -0.75
CA GLY A 23 16.43 1.24 -1.53
C GLY A 23 16.97 0.07 -2.35
N PRO A 24 18.28 -0.27 -2.27
CA PRO A 24 18.86 -1.37 -3.03
C PRO A 24 18.56 -2.76 -2.43
N GLN A 25 18.02 -2.82 -1.20
CA GLN A 25 17.81 -4.07 -0.48
C GLN A 25 16.37 -4.58 -0.62
N VAL A 26 16.20 -5.89 -0.75
CA VAL A 26 14.91 -6.58 -0.64
C VAL A 26 14.75 -7.04 0.81
N ILE A 27 13.74 -6.52 1.49
CA ILE A 27 13.40 -6.88 2.86
C ILE A 27 12.19 -7.82 2.80
N THR A 28 12.29 -8.96 3.47
CA THR A 28 11.16 -9.88 3.65
C THR A 28 10.71 -9.82 5.10
N LYS A 29 9.45 -9.47 5.33
CA LYS A 29 8.80 -9.54 6.64
C LYS A 29 7.78 -10.68 6.65
N GLU A 30 7.66 -11.33 7.79
CA GLU A 30 6.72 -12.42 8.02
C GLU A 30 5.96 -12.19 9.31
N LYS A 31 4.65 -12.48 9.29
CA LYS A 31 3.76 -12.41 10.45
C LYS A 31 3.14 -13.77 10.68
N TYR A 32 3.28 -14.28 11.90
CA TYR A 32 2.69 -15.56 12.28
C TYR A 32 1.16 -15.45 12.35
N LEU A 33 0.46 -16.41 11.74
CA LEU A 33 -1.01 -16.45 11.67
C LEU A 33 -1.63 -17.45 12.65
N GLY A 34 -0.87 -18.45 13.11
CA GLY A 34 -1.38 -19.53 13.94
C GLY A 34 -1.20 -20.91 13.30
N LYS A 35 -1.89 -21.88 13.90
CA LYS A 35 -2.00 -23.26 13.37
C LYS A 35 -2.99 -23.37 12.22
N ASP A 36 -3.89 -22.41 12.10
CA ASP A 36 -4.91 -22.31 11.04
C ASP A 36 -4.91 -20.89 10.47
N ILE A 37 -5.43 -20.72 9.25
CA ILE A 37 -5.59 -19.41 8.64
C ILE A 37 -6.82 -18.73 9.28
N PRO A 38 -6.68 -17.53 9.86
CA PRO A 38 -7.79 -16.85 10.50
C PRO A 38 -8.86 -16.43 9.49
N GLN A 39 -10.14 -16.48 9.88
CA GLN A 39 -11.26 -16.12 9.00
C GLN A 39 -11.22 -14.65 8.55
N ASN A 40 -10.66 -13.77 9.37
CA ASN A 40 -10.49 -12.33 9.10
C ASN A 40 -9.16 -12.01 8.41
N ILE A 41 -8.65 -12.90 7.55
CA ILE A 41 -7.33 -12.77 6.92
C ILE A 41 -7.12 -11.45 6.18
N GLU A 42 -8.17 -10.87 5.57
CA GLU A 42 -8.07 -9.59 4.87
C GLU A 42 -7.77 -8.42 5.83
N LEU A 43 -8.37 -8.41 7.02
CA LEU A 43 -8.03 -7.43 8.05
C LEU A 43 -6.59 -7.62 8.54
N VAL A 44 -6.15 -8.86 8.70
CA VAL A 44 -4.77 -9.17 9.10
C VAL A 44 -3.76 -8.68 8.05
N LYS A 45 -4.06 -8.85 6.76
CA LYS A 45 -3.24 -8.31 5.67
C LYS A 45 -3.16 -6.78 5.71
N LEU A 46 -4.28 -6.11 5.96
CA LEU A 46 -4.34 -4.66 6.00
C LEU A 46 -3.49 -4.11 7.16
N HIS A 47 -3.66 -4.66 8.37
CA HIS A 47 -2.80 -4.29 9.51
C HIS A 47 -1.32 -4.62 9.28
N PHE A 48 -1.02 -5.75 8.63
CA PHE A 48 0.36 -6.07 8.32
C PHE A 48 0.97 -5.09 7.30
N LEU A 49 0.20 -4.63 6.31
CA LEU A 49 0.63 -3.56 5.40
C LEU A 49 0.89 -2.25 6.16
N GLU A 50 0.03 -1.87 7.10
CA GLU A 50 0.23 -0.69 7.96
C GLU A 50 1.52 -0.80 8.78
N GLU A 51 1.80 -1.98 9.36
CA GLU A 51 3.05 -2.26 10.11
C GLU A 51 4.31 -2.25 9.22
N ILE A 52 4.16 -2.62 7.94
CA ILE A 52 5.25 -2.62 6.97
C ILE A 52 5.53 -1.22 6.46
N ASN A 53 4.47 -0.46 6.18
CA ASN A 53 4.58 0.90 5.69
C ASN A 53 5.29 1.75 6.74
N ASP A 54 6.48 2.21 6.35
CA ASP A 54 7.32 3.04 7.21
C ASP A 54 6.57 4.34 7.53
N GLN A 55 6.69 4.84 8.77
CA GLN A 55 6.22 6.19 9.12
C GLN A 55 6.75 7.24 8.14
N HIS A 56 7.93 7.01 7.57
CA HIS A 56 8.49 7.85 6.51
C HIS A 56 7.61 7.92 5.25
N LEU A 57 7.01 6.80 4.82
CA LEU A 57 6.12 6.77 3.66
C LEU A 57 4.87 7.62 3.94
N PHE A 58 4.28 7.48 5.14
CA PHE A 58 3.15 8.29 5.56
C PHE A 58 3.51 9.79 5.62
N GLN A 59 4.65 10.14 6.20
CA GLN A 59 5.16 11.51 6.22
C GLN A 59 5.37 12.07 4.80
N LEU A 60 5.88 11.25 3.88
CA LEU A 60 6.06 11.65 2.48
C LEU A 60 4.70 11.92 1.82
N PHE A 61 3.71 11.04 2.02
CA PHE A 61 2.35 11.26 1.51
C PHE A 61 1.71 12.51 2.09
N GLU A 62 1.87 12.76 3.39
CA GLU A 62 1.38 13.99 4.03
C GLU A 62 2.04 15.23 3.44
N LYS A 63 3.36 15.19 3.19
CA LYS A 63 4.09 16.29 2.55
C LYS A 63 3.62 16.55 1.12
N ILE A 64 3.43 15.50 0.33
CA ILE A 64 2.90 15.61 -1.04
C ILE A 64 1.48 16.18 -1.01
N GLN A 65 0.62 15.65 -0.14
CA GLN A 65 -0.78 16.07 -0.05
C GLN A 65 -0.90 17.53 0.39
N SER A 66 -0.12 17.94 1.39
CA SER A 66 -0.12 19.33 1.89
C SER A 66 0.43 20.31 0.85
N GLY A 67 1.50 19.95 0.14
CA GLY A 67 2.04 20.71 -0.99
C GLY A 67 1.00 20.89 -2.09
N PHE A 68 0.41 19.78 -2.55
CA PHE A 68 -0.65 19.81 -3.56
C PHE A 68 -1.84 20.67 -3.11
N LYS A 69 -2.33 20.51 -1.87
CA LYS A 69 -3.45 21.33 -1.35
C LYS A 69 -3.14 22.82 -1.37
N LYS A 70 -1.90 23.21 -1.04
CA LYS A 70 -1.46 24.60 -1.05
C LYS A 70 -1.43 25.17 -2.46
N GLU A 71 -0.81 24.46 -3.40
CA GLU A 71 -0.72 24.86 -4.81
C GLU A 71 -2.10 24.88 -5.47
N TRP A 72 -2.90 23.84 -5.21
CA TRP A 72 -4.27 23.74 -5.71
C TRP A 72 -5.11 24.93 -5.28
N LYS A 73 -5.04 25.37 -4.03
CA LYS A 73 -5.76 26.57 -3.58
C LYS A 73 -5.36 27.82 -4.36
N ALA A 74 -4.07 27.97 -4.68
CA ALA A 74 -3.53 29.13 -5.40
C ALA A 74 -3.92 29.18 -6.88
N TYR A 75 -4.24 28.04 -7.51
CA TYR A 75 -4.62 28.03 -8.93
C TYR A 75 -5.94 28.76 -9.22
N PRO A 76 -6.02 29.53 -10.32
CA PRO A 76 -7.29 30.04 -10.84
C PRO A 76 -8.27 28.91 -11.21
N ALA A 77 -9.57 29.20 -11.16
CA ALA A 77 -10.62 28.22 -11.47
C ALA A 77 -10.49 27.62 -12.88
N SER A 78 -10.15 28.43 -13.89
CA SER A 78 -9.97 27.97 -15.27
C SER A 78 -8.86 26.92 -15.41
N ILE A 79 -7.75 27.10 -14.70
CA ILE A 79 -6.63 26.15 -14.69
C ILE A 79 -7.02 24.85 -13.98
N LYS A 80 -7.73 24.96 -12.85
CA LYS A 80 -8.24 23.79 -12.12
C LYS A 80 -9.13 22.91 -13.01
N GLU A 81 -10.06 23.52 -13.73
CA GLU A 81 -10.96 22.79 -14.64
C GLU A 81 -10.20 22.13 -15.79
N LYS A 82 -9.21 22.83 -16.37
CA LYS A 82 -8.34 22.24 -17.39
C LYS A 82 -7.58 21.00 -16.87
N ILE A 83 -7.01 21.08 -15.66
CA ILE A 83 -6.28 19.95 -15.05
C ILE A 83 -7.22 18.79 -14.77
N LYS A 84 -8.42 19.03 -14.23
CA LYS A 84 -9.43 17.98 -14.00
C LYS A 84 -9.84 17.28 -15.29
N HIS A 85 -10.07 18.06 -16.35
CA HIS A 85 -10.44 17.51 -17.65
C HIS A 85 -9.32 16.64 -18.23
N GLN A 86 -8.07 17.12 -18.16
CA GLN A 86 -6.92 16.34 -18.60
C GLN A 86 -6.78 15.04 -17.80
N LEU A 87 -6.90 15.12 -16.47
CA LEU A 87 -6.86 13.95 -15.60
C LEU A 87 -7.95 12.93 -15.96
N ALA A 88 -9.17 13.38 -16.26
CA ALA A 88 -10.27 12.51 -16.66
C ALA A 88 -9.98 11.80 -17.99
N ILE A 89 -9.44 12.53 -18.98
CA ILE A 89 -8.98 11.94 -20.25
C ILE A 89 -7.93 10.87 -19.97
N ASP A 90 -6.85 11.24 -19.27
CA ASP A 90 -5.73 10.35 -19.01
C ASP A 90 -6.19 9.11 -18.25
N PHE A 91 -6.98 9.29 -17.18
CA PHE A 91 -7.53 8.18 -16.41
C PHE A 91 -8.37 7.23 -17.27
N THR A 92 -9.24 7.77 -18.14
CA THR A 92 -10.08 6.96 -19.02
C THR A 92 -9.25 6.10 -19.97
N TYR A 93 -8.20 6.68 -20.56
CA TYR A 93 -7.32 5.92 -21.46
C TYR A 93 -6.51 4.84 -20.73
N HIS A 94 -6.04 5.12 -19.50
CA HIS A 94 -5.21 4.16 -18.75
C HIS A 94 -6.02 3.05 -18.07
N THR A 95 -7.30 3.26 -17.78
CA THR A 95 -8.15 2.25 -17.11
C THR A 95 -8.97 1.38 -18.05
N ASN A 96 -9.11 1.78 -19.32
CA ASN A 96 -9.75 0.99 -20.37
C ASN A 96 -8.75 0.10 -21.16
N ALA A 97 -7.48 0.03 -20.73
CA ALA A 97 -6.42 -0.75 -21.35
C ALA A 97 -6.25 -2.13 -20.71
#